data_AF-V5GRB0-F1
#
_entry.id   AF-V5GRB0-F1
#
_cell.length_a   1.000
_cell.length_b   1.000
_cell.length_c   1.000
_cell.angle_alpha   90.00
_cell.angle_beta   90.00
_cell.angle_gamma   90.00
#
_symmetry.space_group_name_H-M   'P 1'
#
loop_
_entity.id
_entity.type
_entity.pdbx_description
1 polymer ?
#
loop_
_entity_poly.entity_id
_entity_poly.type
_entity_poly.pdbx_seq_one_letter_code
_entity_poly.pdbx_strand_id
1 'polypeptide(L)'
;VESVLQWGPLNIHSAPLSISTLEKRPKCVKSDSSKVMSTLSMRSKYIGVVVGIRNVIGSDEKDTLADVILKRVWGACKEKSDSLHRDALWQATALLISTSDLNRNLLHCIAWSQVELFTVEAMRTAVECWQWLITSKPELEIRFLQEMVSAWNCTVQKRLGLFSVTPPQTSPLAAYEGCKLEPNPPFVKPHGIWVQFICDLVETTKYSSYEKVEMLASLIHHSLAMCVGTEPPCQTRHVAAIGVRFKLLTCGLSLLQGDILPKSLAKNVLRERIYCSCLDYFCKPVTCPTQDSTELREDITTLV
;
A
#
# COMPACT_ATOMS: atom_id res chain seq x y z
N VAL A 1 9.30 -13.26 22.09
CA VAL A 1 9.60 -11.81 22.14
C VAL A 1 11.10 -11.55 22.09
N GLU A 2 11.92 -12.23 22.90
CA GLU A 2 13.38 -12.06 22.93
C GLU A 2 14.07 -12.27 21.56
N SER A 3 13.74 -13.34 20.83
CA SER A 3 14.26 -13.58 19.47
C SER A 3 13.92 -12.46 18.47
N VAL A 4 12.69 -11.91 18.53
CA VAL A 4 12.24 -10.82 17.65
C VAL A 4 12.96 -9.51 17.96
N LEU A 5 13.27 -9.25 19.25
CA LEU A 5 14.02 -8.07 19.67
C LEU A 5 15.52 -8.18 19.37
N GLN A 6 16.07 -9.39 19.44
CA GLN A 6 17.50 -9.64 19.26
C GLN A 6 17.91 -9.75 17.78
N TRP A 7 17.04 -10.30 16.94
CA TRP A 7 17.28 -10.59 15.51
C TRP A 7 16.28 -9.90 14.57
N GLY A 8 15.61 -8.85 15.06
CA GLY A 8 14.66 -8.08 14.25
C GLY A 8 15.32 -7.41 13.04
N PRO A 9 14.57 -7.21 11.93
CA PRO A 9 15.07 -6.54 10.74
C PRO A 9 15.43 -5.07 11.02
N LEU A 10 16.21 -4.50 10.09
CA LEU A 10 16.49 -3.07 10.08
C LEU A 10 15.21 -2.28 9.79
N ASN A 11 15.07 -1.13 10.45
CA ASN A 11 14.00 -0.20 10.14
C ASN A 11 14.15 0.41 8.75
N ILE A 12 13.05 0.96 8.23
CA ILE A 12 12.97 1.50 6.87
C ILE A 12 14.07 2.55 6.59
N HIS A 13 14.46 3.34 7.59
CA HIS A 13 15.50 4.37 7.46
C HIS A 13 16.93 3.82 7.47
N SER A 14 17.12 2.62 8.04
CA SER A 14 18.43 1.98 8.20
C SER A 14 18.69 0.93 7.14
N ALA A 15 17.64 0.30 6.57
CA ALA A 15 17.75 -0.69 5.51
C ALA A 15 18.58 -0.23 4.28
N PRO A 16 18.47 1.02 3.78
CA PRO A 16 19.24 1.47 2.61
C PRO A 16 20.65 2.00 2.96
N LEU A 17 21.11 1.86 4.21
CA LEU A 17 22.44 2.34 4.63
C LEU A 17 23.53 1.30 4.38
N SER A 18 24.75 1.77 4.14
CA SER A 18 25.91 0.89 4.02
C SER A 18 26.22 0.19 5.36
N ILE A 19 26.78 -1.02 5.28
CA ILE A 19 27.21 -1.81 6.44
C ILE A 19 28.16 -0.98 7.34
N SER A 20 29.10 -0.24 6.76
CA SER A 20 30.04 0.63 7.47
C SER A 20 29.38 1.77 8.26
N THR A 21 28.23 2.26 7.78
CA THR A 21 27.43 3.27 8.48
C THR A 21 26.60 2.63 9.58
N LEU A 22 26.08 1.44 9.32
CA LEU A 22 25.28 0.68 10.28
C LEU A 22 26.11 0.31 11.50
N GLU A 23 27.34 -0.20 11.36
CA GLU A 23 28.20 -0.60 12.48
C GLU A 23 28.42 0.51 13.52
N LYS A 24 28.48 1.77 13.08
CA LYS A 24 28.70 2.94 13.95
C LYS A 24 27.46 3.35 14.77
N ARG A 25 26.27 2.85 14.43
CA ARG A 25 25.01 3.23 15.10
C ARG A 25 24.65 2.23 16.20
N PRO A 26 23.94 2.65 17.26
CA PRO A 26 23.40 1.72 18.25
C PRO A 26 22.24 0.87 17.68
N LYS A 27 22.01 -0.33 18.23
CA LYS A 27 20.96 -1.25 17.75
C LYS A 27 19.56 -0.66 17.85
N CYS A 28 19.24 0.08 18.92
CA CYS A 28 17.93 0.71 19.12
C CYS A 28 17.55 1.73 18.04
N VAL A 29 18.53 2.33 17.35
CA VAL A 29 18.30 3.28 16.24
C VAL A 29 18.13 2.54 14.91
N LYS A 30 18.61 1.30 14.81
CA LYS A 30 18.58 0.49 13.60
C LYS A 30 17.42 -0.50 13.57
N SER A 31 16.93 -0.95 14.72
CA SER A 31 15.93 -2.00 14.80
C SER A 31 14.52 -1.48 14.62
N ASP A 32 13.64 -2.34 14.11
CA ASP A 32 12.18 -2.11 14.05
C ASP A 32 11.45 -2.49 15.35
N SER A 33 12.18 -2.70 16.45
CA SER A 33 11.63 -3.17 17.72
C SER A 33 10.51 -2.28 18.27
N SER A 34 10.64 -0.95 18.12
CA SER A 34 9.63 0.03 18.56
C SER A 34 8.33 -0.11 17.78
N LYS A 35 8.41 -0.31 16.46
CA LYS A 35 7.25 -0.53 15.59
C LYS A 35 6.54 -1.84 15.94
N VAL A 36 7.28 -2.91 16.17
CA VAL A 36 6.72 -4.20 16.60
C VAL A 36 6.01 -4.07 17.95
N MET A 37 6.63 -3.41 18.94
CA MET A 37 6.01 -3.22 20.25
C MET A 37 4.76 -2.32 20.17
N SER A 38 4.84 -1.24 19.40
CA SER A 38 3.72 -0.31 19.19
C SER A 38 2.54 -1.02 18.54
N THR A 39 2.75 -1.75 17.43
CA THR A 39 1.69 -2.50 16.75
C THR A 39 1.09 -3.59 17.64
N LEU A 40 1.89 -4.32 18.41
CA LEU A 40 1.39 -5.29 19.39
C LEU A 40 0.54 -4.62 20.48
N SER A 41 1.01 -3.49 21.02
CA SER A 41 0.27 -2.72 22.03
C SER A 41 -1.05 -2.20 21.48
N MET A 42 -1.08 -1.75 20.22
CA MET A 42 -2.30 -1.33 19.54
C MET A 42 -3.28 -2.50 19.41
N ARG A 43 -2.83 -3.67 18.94
CA ARG A 43 -3.68 -4.88 18.87
C ARG A 43 -4.34 -5.18 20.22
N SER A 44 -3.56 -5.23 21.29
CA SER A 44 -4.07 -5.48 22.65
C SER A 44 -5.05 -4.39 23.12
N LYS A 45 -4.73 -3.12 22.89
CA LYS A 45 -5.59 -1.97 23.24
C LYS A 45 -6.95 -2.08 22.56
N TYR A 46 -7.01 -2.24 21.24
CA TYR A 46 -8.28 -2.20 20.51
C TYR A 46 -9.12 -3.48 20.67
N ILE A 47 -8.49 -4.63 20.89
CA ILE A 47 -9.22 -5.83 21.37
C ILE A 47 -9.92 -5.50 22.68
N GLY A 48 -9.19 -4.94 23.66
CA GLY A 48 -9.74 -4.58 24.96
C GLY A 48 -10.88 -3.55 24.87
N VAL A 49 -10.73 -2.53 24.02
CA VAL A 49 -11.78 -1.53 23.78
C VAL A 49 -13.03 -2.16 23.19
N VAL A 50 -12.90 -3.01 22.16
CA VAL A 50 -14.07 -3.67 21.55
C VAL A 50 -14.76 -4.61 22.53
N VAL A 51 -14.00 -5.39 23.32
CA VAL A 51 -14.55 -6.24 24.37
C VAL A 51 -15.29 -5.40 25.42
N GLY A 52 -14.71 -4.27 25.84
CA GLY A 52 -15.35 -3.34 26.77
C GLY A 52 -16.65 -2.75 26.24
N ILE A 53 -16.65 -2.27 24.99
CA ILE A 53 -17.85 -1.72 24.34
C ILE A 53 -18.93 -2.80 24.20
N ARG A 54 -18.56 -4.03 23.83
CA ARG A 54 -19.50 -5.15 23.71
C ARG A 54 -20.14 -5.51 25.05
N ASN A 55 -19.38 -5.43 26.14
CA ASN A 55 -19.90 -5.69 27.48
C ASN A 55 -20.90 -4.62 27.94
N VAL A 56 -20.73 -3.36 27.50
CA VAL A 56 -21.64 -2.25 27.84
C VAL A 56 -22.93 -2.31 27.02
N ILE A 57 -22.84 -2.64 25.73
CA ILE A 57 -23.99 -2.69 24.80
C ILE A 57 -24.84 -3.95 25.02
N GLY A 58 -24.28 -5.02 25.58
CA GLY A 58 -24.97 -6.31 25.76
C GLY A 58 -24.89 -7.21 24.53
N SER A 59 -25.35 -8.45 24.64
CA SER A 59 -25.19 -9.48 23.60
C SER A 59 -26.13 -9.36 22.41
N ASP A 60 -27.24 -8.63 22.54
CA ASP A 60 -28.35 -8.61 21.56
C ASP A 60 -28.19 -7.55 20.45
N GLU A 61 -27.20 -6.65 20.55
CA GLU A 61 -27.02 -5.53 19.60
C GLU A 61 -25.67 -5.55 18.87
N LYS A 62 -25.22 -6.72 18.42
CA LYS A 62 -23.95 -6.87 17.68
C LYS A 62 -23.93 -6.09 16.36
N ASP A 63 -25.04 -6.11 15.63
CA ASP A 63 -25.16 -5.40 14.35
C ASP A 63 -25.16 -3.87 14.55
N THR A 64 -25.76 -3.40 15.65
CA THR A 64 -25.74 -1.98 16.04
C THR A 64 -24.31 -1.48 16.27
N LEU A 65 -23.46 -2.27 16.92
CA LEU A 65 -22.07 -1.88 17.16
C LEU A 65 -21.26 -1.80 15.85
N ALA A 66 -21.46 -2.77 14.95
CA ALA A 66 -20.81 -2.73 13.64
C ALA A 66 -21.20 -1.47 12.86
N ASP A 67 -22.48 -1.11 12.85
CA ASP A 67 -22.98 0.09 12.18
C ASP A 67 -22.43 1.39 12.78
N VAL A 68 -22.31 1.47 14.11
CA VAL A 68 -21.71 2.62 14.79
C VAL A 68 -20.23 2.78 14.39
N ILE A 69 -19.46 1.69 14.39
CA ILE A 69 -18.05 1.74 13.99
C ILE A 69 -17.91 2.09 12.50
N LEU A 70 -18.73 1.51 11.63
CA LEU A 70 -18.76 1.85 10.20
C LEU A 70 -19.01 3.33 9.99
N LYS A 71 -20.02 3.92 10.65
CA LYS A 71 -20.30 5.35 10.59
C LYS A 71 -19.11 6.20 11.04
N ARG A 72 -18.38 5.75 12.06
CA ARG A 72 -17.17 6.46 12.54
C ARG A 72 -16.02 6.40 11.54
N VAL A 73 -15.75 5.26 10.91
CA VAL A 73 -14.70 5.16 9.89
C VAL A 73 -15.02 6.06 8.70
N TRP A 74 -16.23 5.96 8.15
CA TRP A 74 -16.63 6.77 7.00
C TRP A 74 -16.78 8.26 7.35
N GLY A 75 -17.21 8.59 8.58
CA GLY A 75 -17.21 9.95 9.10
C GLY A 75 -15.81 10.54 9.15
N ALA A 76 -14.83 9.79 9.68
CA ALA A 76 -13.44 10.22 9.70
C ALA A 76 -12.85 10.41 8.29
N CYS A 77 -13.22 9.56 7.31
CA CYS A 77 -12.84 9.77 5.91
C CYS A 77 -13.40 11.08 5.35
N LYS A 78 -14.67 11.42 5.66
CA LYS A 78 -15.32 12.67 5.22
C LYS A 78 -14.68 13.90 5.87
N GLU A 79 -14.36 13.82 7.16
CA GLU A 79 -13.68 14.87 7.92
C GLU A 79 -12.19 15.00 7.56
N LYS A 80 -11.64 14.05 6.78
CA LYS A 80 -10.22 13.95 6.44
C LYS A 80 -9.30 13.92 7.66
N SER A 81 -9.74 13.26 8.72
CA SER A 81 -9.00 13.16 9.98
C SER A 81 -8.29 11.80 10.08
N ASP A 82 -6.96 11.82 9.91
CA ASP A 82 -6.12 10.61 10.01
C ASP A 82 -6.18 9.98 11.42
N SER A 83 -6.26 10.80 12.48
CA SER A 83 -6.29 10.29 13.86
C SER A 83 -7.60 9.54 14.16
N LEU A 84 -8.74 10.10 13.74
CA LEU A 84 -10.04 9.48 13.94
C LEU A 84 -10.20 8.24 13.05
N HIS A 85 -9.71 8.31 11.81
CA HIS A 85 -9.69 7.18 10.89
C HIS A 85 -8.87 6.04 11.47
N ARG A 86 -7.70 6.33 12.02
CA ARG A 86 -6.84 5.33 12.65
C ARG A 86 -7.57 4.61 13.77
N ASP A 87 -8.11 5.36 14.73
CA ASP A 87 -8.81 4.77 15.87
C ASP A 87 -10.02 3.95 15.45
N ALA A 88 -10.82 4.45 14.50
CA ALA A 88 -12.02 3.77 14.03
C ALA A 88 -11.68 2.50 13.22
N LEU A 89 -10.63 2.53 12.40
CA LEU A 89 -10.20 1.38 11.59
C LEU A 89 -9.68 0.25 12.48
N TRP A 90 -8.84 0.57 13.48
CA TRP A 90 -8.36 -0.41 14.45
C TRP A 90 -9.53 -1.04 15.25
N GLN A 91 -10.56 -0.26 15.60
CA GLN A 91 -11.79 -0.78 16.22
C GLN A 91 -12.56 -1.70 15.28
N ALA A 92 -12.69 -1.35 13.99
CA ALA A 92 -13.35 -2.18 12.98
C ALA A 92 -12.64 -3.53 12.81
N THR A 93 -11.31 -3.53 12.72
CA THR A 93 -10.50 -4.75 12.62
C THR A 93 -10.60 -5.60 13.88
N ALA A 94 -10.51 -5.00 15.06
CA ALA A 94 -10.69 -5.70 16.33
C ALA A 94 -12.07 -6.37 16.45
N LEU A 95 -13.14 -5.68 16.02
CA LEU A 95 -14.50 -6.23 16.00
C LEU A 95 -14.66 -7.38 15.01
N LEU A 96 -14.09 -7.25 13.81
CA LEU A 96 -14.14 -8.31 12.81
C LEU A 96 -13.37 -9.56 13.27
N ILE A 97 -12.25 -9.40 13.96
CA ILE A 97 -11.48 -10.52 14.53
C ILE A 97 -12.24 -11.16 15.71
N SER A 98 -12.90 -10.36 16.55
CA SER A 98 -13.58 -10.88 17.75
C SER A 98 -14.93 -11.56 17.47
N THR A 99 -15.54 -11.30 16.32
CA THR A 99 -16.85 -11.84 15.92
C THR A 99 -16.68 -13.16 15.16
N SER A 100 -17.48 -14.19 15.39
CA SER A 100 -17.41 -15.45 14.62
C SER A 100 -17.87 -15.27 13.17
N ASP A 101 -18.90 -14.45 12.97
CA ASP A 101 -19.56 -14.27 11.68
C ASP A 101 -18.85 -13.23 10.81
N LEU A 102 -18.85 -13.46 9.49
CA LEU A 102 -18.31 -12.51 8.53
C LEU A 102 -19.27 -11.34 8.32
N ASN A 103 -18.94 -10.20 8.93
CA ASN A 103 -19.56 -8.93 8.57
C ASN A 103 -18.88 -8.35 7.32
N ARG A 104 -19.54 -8.49 6.17
CA ARG A 104 -19.02 -8.02 4.86
C ARG A 104 -18.79 -6.51 4.82
N ASN A 105 -19.62 -5.73 5.52
CA ASN A 105 -19.49 -4.27 5.54
C ASN A 105 -18.23 -3.84 6.30
N LEU A 106 -17.91 -4.50 7.42
CA LEU A 106 -16.66 -4.27 8.15
C LEU A 106 -15.44 -4.65 7.30
N LEU A 107 -15.48 -5.80 6.61
CA LEU A 107 -14.40 -6.22 5.73
C LEU A 107 -14.19 -5.22 4.59
N HIS A 108 -15.27 -4.80 3.93
CA HIS A 108 -15.25 -3.78 2.89
C HIS A 108 -14.66 -2.46 3.41
N CYS A 109 -15.13 -1.98 4.57
CA CYS A 109 -14.61 -0.78 5.20
C CYS A 109 -13.10 -0.85 5.48
N ILE A 110 -12.61 -1.99 5.98
CA ILE A 110 -11.18 -2.22 6.24
C ILE A 110 -10.37 -2.19 4.95
N ALA A 111 -10.91 -2.73 3.86
CA ALA A 111 -10.22 -2.79 2.57
C ALA A 111 -10.34 -1.52 1.71
N TRP A 112 -11.34 -0.66 1.94
CA TRP A 112 -11.65 0.49 1.07
C TRP A 112 -11.47 1.87 1.70
N SER A 113 -11.44 1.99 3.03
CA SER A 113 -11.44 3.31 3.68
C SER A 113 -10.27 4.22 3.25
N GLN A 114 -9.09 3.66 3.00
CA GLN A 114 -7.89 4.38 2.53
C GLN A 114 -7.94 4.80 1.06
N VAL A 115 -8.89 4.27 0.27
CA VAL A 115 -9.17 4.78 -1.09
C VAL A 115 -9.95 6.10 -1.00
N GLU A 116 -10.82 6.24 -0.01
CA GLU A 116 -11.54 7.49 0.26
C GLU A 116 -10.67 8.50 1.01
N LEU A 117 -9.92 8.06 2.02
CA LEU A 117 -8.91 8.86 2.71
C LEU A 117 -7.51 8.52 2.19
N PHE A 118 -7.19 9.07 1.02
CA PHE A 118 -5.92 8.78 0.34
C PHE A 118 -4.76 9.59 0.94
N THR A 119 -4.33 9.23 2.15
CA THR A 119 -3.20 9.84 2.88
C THR A 119 -2.13 8.80 3.23
N VAL A 120 -0.93 9.25 3.62
CA VAL A 120 0.16 8.35 4.04
C VAL A 120 -0.23 7.60 5.31
N GLU A 121 -0.79 8.29 6.30
CA GLU A 121 -1.14 7.72 7.61
C GLU A 121 -2.32 6.75 7.53
N ALA A 122 -3.34 7.07 6.73
CA ALA A 122 -4.47 6.17 6.49
C ALA A 122 -4.01 4.87 5.81
N MET A 123 -3.13 4.97 4.82
CA MET A 123 -2.57 3.79 4.13
C MET A 123 -1.68 2.95 5.05
N ARG A 124 -0.83 3.56 5.88
CA ARG A 124 -0.01 2.85 6.88
C ARG A 124 -0.89 2.09 7.86
N THR A 125 -1.92 2.76 8.38
CA THR A 125 -2.87 2.13 9.30
C THR A 125 -3.61 0.97 8.64
N ALA A 126 -4.04 1.14 7.38
CA ALA A 126 -4.70 0.08 6.63
C ALA A 126 -3.82 -1.16 6.49
N VAL A 127 -2.55 -1.01 6.09
CA VAL A 127 -1.60 -2.14 5.99
C VAL A 127 -1.40 -2.83 7.33
N GLU A 128 -1.25 -2.09 8.43
CA GLU A 128 -1.11 -2.69 9.77
C GLU A 128 -2.35 -3.50 10.17
N CYS A 129 -3.54 -2.98 9.86
CA CYS A 129 -4.82 -3.65 10.08
C CYS A 129 -4.98 -4.89 9.18
N TRP A 130 -4.55 -4.83 7.93
CA TRP A 130 -4.60 -5.96 7.00
C TRP A 130 -3.67 -7.08 7.44
N GLN A 131 -2.42 -6.75 7.79
CA GLN A 131 -1.48 -7.71 8.35
C GLN A 131 -2.04 -8.36 9.62
N TRP A 132 -2.69 -7.56 10.48
CA TRP A 132 -3.32 -8.09 11.68
C TRP A 132 -4.50 -9.03 11.36
N LEU A 133 -5.37 -8.65 10.42
CA LEU A 133 -6.49 -9.46 9.97
C LEU A 133 -6.03 -10.80 9.38
N ILE A 134 -5.08 -10.78 8.45
CA ILE A 134 -4.56 -11.99 7.79
C ILE A 134 -3.92 -12.94 8.80
N THR A 135 -3.16 -12.40 9.75
CA THR A 135 -2.49 -13.22 10.77
C THR A 135 -3.43 -13.77 11.84
N SER A 136 -4.56 -13.10 12.12
CA SER A 136 -5.49 -13.52 13.17
C SER A 136 -6.66 -14.37 12.64
N LYS A 137 -7.02 -14.18 11.36
CA LYS A 137 -8.13 -14.87 10.69
C LYS A 137 -7.75 -15.25 9.25
N PRO A 138 -6.92 -16.29 9.08
CA PRO A 138 -6.51 -16.75 7.75
C PRO A 138 -7.70 -17.19 6.90
N GLU A 139 -8.83 -17.61 7.50
CA GLU A 139 -10.05 -17.97 6.78
C GLU A 139 -10.67 -16.81 5.99
N LEU A 140 -10.40 -15.56 6.39
CA LEU A 140 -10.90 -14.36 5.70
C LEU A 140 -9.92 -13.82 4.65
N GLU A 141 -8.69 -14.34 4.58
CA GLU A 141 -7.61 -13.78 3.76
C GLU A 141 -7.97 -13.69 2.28
N ILE A 142 -8.57 -14.74 1.70
CA ILE A 142 -8.98 -14.74 0.28
C ILE A 142 -10.07 -13.69 0.02
N ARG A 143 -11.07 -13.61 0.91
CA ARG A 143 -12.17 -12.62 0.81
C ARG A 143 -11.64 -11.20 0.94
N PHE A 144 -10.73 -10.99 1.89
CA PHE A 144 -10.02 -9.73 2.06
C PHE A 144 -9.24 -9.36 0.79
N LEU A 145 -8.48 -10.30 0.22
CA LEU A 145 -7.65 -10.06 -0.95
C LEU A 145 -8.51 -9.66 -2.17
N GLN A 146 -9.70 -10.25 -2.35
CA GLN A 146 -10.67 -9.85 -3.38
C GLN A 146 -11.11 -8.38 -3.22
N GLU A 147 -11.47 -7.97 -2.00
CA GLU A 147 -11.85 -6.58 -1.70
C GLU A 147 -10.67 -5.62 -1.89
N MET A 148 -9.47 -6.00 -1.44
CA MET A 148 -8.26 -5.19 -1.59
C MET A 148 -7.88 -5.00 -3.07
N VAL A 149 -7.98 -6.04 -3.89
CA VAL A 149 -7.74 -5.94 -5.35
C VAL A 149 -8.76 -5.01 -5.99
N SER A 150 -10.03 -5.10 -5.58
CA SER A 150 -11.08 -4.21 -6.07
C SER A 150 -10.84 -2.75 -5.66
N ALA A 151 -10.42 -2.52 -4.41
CA ALA A 151 -10.04 -1.21 -3.89
C ALA A 151 -8.84 -0.63 -4.66
N TRP A 152 -7.82 -1.44 -4.94
CA TRP A 152 -6.68 -1.03 -5.77
C TRP A 152 -7.12 -0.62 -7.18
N ASN A 153 -7.96 -1.43 -7.84
CA ASN A 153 -8.50 -1.12 -9.16
C ASN A 153 -9.30 0.19 -9.17
N CYS A 154 -10.01 0.50 -8.09
CA CYS A 154 -10.66 1.79 -7.93
C CYS A 154 -9.65 2.96 -7.92
N THR A 155 -8.47 2.80 -7.30
CA THR A 155 -7.41 3.84 -7.37
C THR A 155 -6.88 4.07 -8.78
N VAL A 156 -6.82 3.01 -9.61
CA VAL A 156 -6.46 3.09 -11.03
C VAL A 156 -7.54 3.87 -11.79
N GLN A 157 -8.82 3.50 -11.60
CA GLN A 157 -9.96 4.13 -12.28
C GLN A 157 -10.13 5.60 -11.90
N LYS A 158 -9.99 5.93 -10.60
CA LYS A 158 -10.04 7.30 -10.07
C LYS A 158 -8.78 8.13 -10.41
N ARG A 159 -7.77 7.54 -11.08
CA ARG A 159 -6.48 8.18 -11.41
C ARG A 159 -5.79 8.82 -10.21
N LEU A 160 -5.69 8.08 -9.11
CA LEU A 160 -5.01 8.55 -7.89
C LEU A 160 -3.50 8.28 -7.97
N GLY A 161 -2.71 9.12 -7.28
CA GLY A 161 -1.28 8.89 -7.03
C GLY A 161 -0.47 8.47 -8.27
N LEU A 162 -0.04 7.21 -8.32
CA LEU A 162 0.75 6.65 -9.44
C LEU A 162 0.02 6.75 -10.79
N PHE A 163 -1.31 6.71 -10.77
CA PHE A 163 -2.18 6.75 -11.96
C PHE A 163 -2.67 8.17 -12.26
N SER A 164 -2.21 9.17 -11.52
CA SER A 164 -2.60 10.57 -11.74
C SER A 164 -2.03 11.14 -13.03
N VAL A 165 -2.80 12.03 -13.65
CA VAL A 165 -2.35 12.80 -14.81
C VAL A 165 -1.50 13.95 -14.30
N THR A 166 -0.27 14.05 -14.81
CA THR A 166 0.62 15.16 -14.44
C THR A 166 0.06 16.46 -15.03
N PRO A 167 -0.16 17.50 -14.22
CA PRO A 167 -0.61 18.78 -14.74
C PRO A 167 0.48 19.41 -15.62
N PRO A 168 0.10 20.21 -16.63
CA PRO A 168 1.08 20.91 -17.47
C PRO A 168 1.92 21.84 -16.60
N GLN A 169 3.25 21.65 -16.64
CA GLN A 169 4.19 22.54 -15.95
C GLN A 169 4.56 23.71 -16.87
N THR A 170 4.61 24.92 -16.30
CA THR A 170 5.02 26.10 -17.06
C THR A 170 6.51 26.03 -17.34
N SER A 171 6.90 26.25 -18.59
CA SER A 171 8.31 26.29 -18.95
C SER A 171 8.99 27.51 -18.30
N PRO A 172 10.15 27.36 -17.65
CA PRO A 172 10.89 28.50 -17.09
C PRO A 172 11.36 29.47 -18.18
N LEU A 173 11.43 29.04 -19.44
CA LEU A 173 11.78 29.88 -20.59
C LEU A 173 10.61 30.75 -21.08
N ALA A 174 9.38 30.46 -20.64
CA ALA A 174 8.17 31.18 -21.03
C ALA A 174 7.33 31.50 -19.78
N ALA A 175 7.98 32.06 -18.76
CA ALA A 175 7.32 32.50 -17.53
C ALA A 175 6.40 33.69 -17.79
N TYR A 176 5.22 33.69 -17.17
CA TYR A 176 4.24 34.78 -17.22
C TYR A 176 3.85 35.21 -15.80
N GLU A 177 3.25 36.40 -15.68
CA GLU A 177 2.85 36.95 -14.37
C GLU A 177 1.81 36.03 -13.69
N GLY A 178 2.12 35.56 -12.48
CA GLY A 178 1.31 34.60 -11.75
C GLY A 178 1.61 33.11 -12.02
N CYS A 179 2.57 32.79 -12.90
CA CYS A 179 3.00 31.40 -13.08
C CYS A 179 3.77 30.89 -11.84
N LYS A 180 3.50 29.64 -11.44
CA LYS A 180 4.27 28.95 -10.39
C LYS A 180 5.29 28.05 -11.05
N LEU A 181 6.58 28.39 -10.91
CA LEU A 181 7.71 27.59 -11.41
C LEU A 181 8.15 26.51 -10.42
N GLU A 182 7.37 26.26 -9.38
CA GLU A 182 7.66 25.25 -8.37
C GLU A 182 7.41 23.83 -8.93
N PRO A 183 8.25 22.85 -8.56
CA PRO A 183 7.98 21.46 -8.92
C PRO A 183 6.66 20.99 -8.33
N ASN A 184 5.83 20.34 -9.14
CA ASN A 184 4.57 19.74 -8.71
C ASN A 184 4.63 18.21 -8.85
N PRO A 185 5.23 17.50 -7.89
CA PRO A 185 5.33 16.04 -7.93
C PRO A 185 3.97 15.38 -7.63
N PRO A 186 3.67 14.23 -8.26
CA PRO A 186 2.47 13.46 -7.95
C PRO A 186 2.55 12.85 -6.54
N PHE A 187 1.41 12.75 -5.87
CA PHE A 187 1.33 12.19 -4.52
C PHE A 187 1.27 10.66 -4.55
N VAL A 188 2.44 10.01 -4.64
CA VAL A 188 2.56 8.54 -4.83
C VAL A 188 2.82 7.75 -3.54
N LYS A 189 3.11 8.40 -2.41
CA LYS A 189 3.52 7.73 -1.17
C LYS A 189 2.53 6.64 -0.68
N PRO A 190 1.19 6.84 -0.72
CA PRO A 190 0.26 5.77 -0.36
C PRO A 190 0.37 4.54 -1.27
N HIS A 191 0.49 4.74 -2.60
CA HIS A 191 0.76 3.63 -3.52
C HIS A 191 2.10 2.95 -3.23
N GLY A 192 3.13 3.69 -2.84
CA GLY A 192 4.42 3.11 -2.44
C GLY A 192 4.31 2.13 -1.27
N ILE A 193 3.55 2.49 -0.23
CA ILE A 193 3.29 1.63 0.92
C ILE A 193 2.46 0.40 0.50
N TRP A 194 1.43 0.61 -0.33
CA TRP A 194 0.57 -0.48 -0.81
C TRP A 194 1.35 -1.46 -1.70
N VAL A 195 2.18 -0.96 -2.62
CA VAL A 195 3.03 -1.81 -3.47
C VAL A 195 4.03 -2.60 -2.64
N GLN A 196 4.64 -2.02 -1.59
CA GLN A 196 5.48 -2.79 -0.67
C GLN A 196 4.71 -3.96 -0.06
N PHE A 197 3.50 -3.72 0.44
CA PHE A 197 2.65 -4.78 0.98
C PHE A 197 2.32 -5.86 -0.07
N ILE A 198 2.03 -5.47 -1.32
CA ILE A 198 1.79 -6.40 -2.43
C ILE A 198 3.04 -7.24 -2.72
N CYS A 199 4.23 -6.63 -2.75
CA CYS A 199 5.48 -7.37 -2.94
C CYS A 199 5.70 -8.41 -1.85
N ASP A 200 5.48 -8.03 -0.58
CA ASP A 200 5.62 -8.94 0.57
C ASP A 200 4.59 -10.09 0.49
N LEU A 201 3.35 -9.79 0.08
CA LEU A 201 2.34 -10.81 -0.18
C LEU A 201 2.73 -11.74 -1.32
N VAL A 202 3.27 -11.23 -2.43
CA VAL A 202 3.73 -12.07 -3.55
C VAL A 202 4.84 -13.01 -3.09
N GLU A 203 5.84 -12.50 -2.37
CA GLU A 203 6.96 -13.31 -1.89
C GLU A 203 6.54 -14.43 -0.92
N THR A 204 5.52 -14.18 -0.10
CA THR A 204 5.00 -15.18 0.85
C THR A 204 4.01 -16.16 0.24
N THR A 205 3.22 -15.73 -0.76
CA THR A 205 2.12 -16.54 -1.33
C THR A 205 2.50 -17.32 -2.58
N LYS A 206 3.60 -16.97 -3.27
CA LYS A 206 4.01 -17.57 -4.55
C LYS A 206 4.15 -19.10 -4.54
N TYR A 207 4.36 -19.72 -3.37
CA TYR A 207 4.48 -21.18 -3.25
C TYR A 207 3.34 -21.82 -2.45
N SER A 208 2.41 -21.03 -1.91
CA SER A 208 1.40 -21.53 -0.98
C SER A 208 0.01 -21.67 -1.60
N SER A 209 -0.38 -20.76 -2.51
CA SER A 209 -1.75 -20.72 -3.02
C SER A 209 -1.82 -20.13 -4.42
N TYR A 210 -2.30 -20.95 -5.36
CA TYR A 210 -2.51 -20.55 -6.74
C TYR A 210 -3.55 -19.43 -6.87
N GLU A 211 -4.68 -19.54 -6.16
CA GLU A 211 -5.77 -18.56 -6.22
C GLU A 211 -5.31 -17.16 -5.79
N LYS A 212 -4.49 -17.07 -4.74
CA LYS A 212 -3.91 -15.79 -4.28
C LYS A 212 -2.98 -15.19 -5.33
N VAL A 213 -2.12 -16.02 -5.91
CA VAL A 213 -1.21 -15.58 -6.97
C VAL A 213 -1.97 -15.10 -8.19
N GLU A 214 -3.05 -15.78 -8.59
CA GLU A 214 -3.88 -15.37 -9.72
C GLU A 214 -4.55 -14.00 -9.47
N MET A 215 -5.07 -13.76 -8.25
CA MET A 215 -5.61 -12.46 -7.87
C MET A 215 -4.56 -11.35 -7.92
N LEU A 216 -3.35 -11.61 -7.41
CA LEU A 216 -2.23 -10.64 -7.42
C LEU A 216 -1.71 -10.40 -8.85
N ALA A 217 -1.61 -11.44 -9.67
CA ALA A 217 -1.25 -11.32 -11.08
C ALA A 217 -2.30 -10.51 -11.84
N SER A 218 -3.59 -10.76 -11.59
CA SER A 218 -4.69 -9.98 -12.14
C SER A 218 -4.58 -8.50 -11.74
N LEU A 219 -4.28 -8.20 -10.47
CA LEU A 219 -4.05 -6.81 -10.01
C LEU A 219 -2.95 -6.13 -10.84
N ILE A 220 -1.81 -6.80 -11.06
CA ILE A 220 -0.71 -6.24 -11.83
C ILE A 220 -1.10 -6.07 -13.31
N HIS A 221 -1.80 -7.05 -13.89
CA HIS A 221 -2.34 -6.93 -15.25
C HIS A 221 -3.21 -5.69 -15.44
N HIS A 222 -4.12 -5.41 -14.50
CA HIS A 222 -5.00 -4.25 -14.54
C HIS A 222 -4.26 -2.93 -14.29
N SER A 223 -3.13 -2.98 -13.57
CA SER A 223 -2.31 -1.79 -13.27
C SER A 223 -1.46 -1.34 -14.45
N LEU A 224 -1.08 -2.26 -15.34
CA LEU A 224 -0.15 -2.01 -16.44
C LEU A 224 -0.89 -1.94 -17.78
N ALA A 225 -0.68 -0.86 -18.53
CA ALA A 225 -1.22 -0.69 -19.87
C ALA A 225 -0.24 -1.20 -20.94
N MET A 226 -0.77 -1.69 -22.05
CA MET A 226 0.01 -2.08 -23.24
C MET A 226 0.05 -0.90 -24.22
N CYS A 227 0.56 0.24 -23.77
CA CYS A 227 0.64 1.47 -24.53
C CYS A 227 1.96 2.17 -24.22
N VAL A 228 2.57 2.78 -25.25
CA VAL A 228 3.83 3.53 -25.13
C VAL A 228 3.61 4.92 -25.72
N GLY A 229 3.88 5.97 -24.94
CA GLY A 229 3.82 7.35 -25.43
C GLY A 229 2.41 7.91 -25.61
N THR A 230 1.38 7.30 -25.03
CA THR A 230 0.00 7.82 -25.09
C THR A 230 -0.17 9.07 -24.24
N GLU A 231 -1.00 10.00 -24.72
CA GLU A 231 -1.39 11.21 -23.99
C GLU A 231 -2.92 11.22 -23.78
N PRO A 232 -3.41 11.28 -22.53
CA PRO A 232 -2.67 11.28 -21.27
C PRO A 232 -2.07 9.89 -20.95
N PRO A 233 -0.93 9.83 -20.23
CA PRO A 233 -0.31 8.56 -19.84
C PRO A 233 -1.19 7.76 -18.87
N CYS A 234 -1.10 6.43 -18.94
CA CYS A 234 -1.81 5.52 -18.02
C CYS A 234 -1.21 5.51 -16.60
N GLN A 235 0.10 5.74 -16.49
CA GLN A 235 0.83 5.89 -15.24
C GLN A 235 1.72 7.13 -15.36
N THR A 236 1.84 7.91 -14.29
CA THR A 236 2.65 9.13 -14.32
C THR A 236 4.10 8.84 -14.73
N ARG A 237 4.64 9.69 -15.61
CA ARG A 237 6.04 9.66 -16.07
C ARG A 237 6.93 10.60 -15.24
N HIS A 238 6.43 11.11 -14.11
CA HIS A 238 7.20 11.99 -13.24
C HIS A 238 8.25 11.20 -12.45
N VAL A 239 9.45 11.76 -12.27
CA VAL A 239 10.58 11.11 -11.57
C VAL A 239 10.21 10.69 -10.15
N ALA A 240 9.44 11.50 -9.44
CA ALA A 240 8.99 11.17 -8.08
C ALA A 240 8.14 9.88 -7.95
N ALA A 241 7.65 9.32 -9.06
CA ALA A 241 6.90 8.07 -9.08
C ALA A 241 7.75 6.86 -9.49
N ILE A 242 9.02 7.07 -9.85
CA ILE A 242 9.87 6.05 -10.45
C ILE A 242 10.06 4.85 -9.51
N GLY A 243 10.34 5.07 -8.22
CA GLY A 243 10.50 3.99 -7.25
C GLY A 243 9.26 3.11 -7.16
N VAL A 244 8.08 3.72 -6.99
CA VAL A 244 6.81 2.97 -6.89
C VAL A 244 6.50 2.23 -8.18
N ARG A 245 6.70 2.87 -9.35
CA ARG A 245 6.47 2.24 -10.67
C ARG A 245 7.37 1.03 -10.87
N PHE A 246 8.68 1.19 -10.71
CA PHE A 246 9.63 0.10 -10.94
C PHE A 246 9.51 -1.01 -9.90
N LYS A 247 9.15 -0.70 -8.66
CA LYS A 247 8.83 -1.72 -7.66
C LYS A 247 7.66 -2.61 -8.09
N LEU A 248 6.60 -2.01 -8.63
CA LEU A 248 5.45 -2.74 -9.17
C LEU A 248 5.86 -3.59 -10.40
N LEU A 249 6.71 -3.06 -11.28
CA LEU A 249 7.24 -3.80 -12.43
C LEU A 249 8.11 -4.98 -12.00
N THR A 250 9.02 -4.78 -11.03
CA THR A 250 9.86 -5.84 -10.45
C THR A 250 9.01 -6.91 -9.78
N CYS A 251 7.94 -6.53 -9.08
CA CYS A 251 6.96 -7.47 -8.53
C CYS A 251 6.25 -8.29 -9.63
N GLY A 252 5.92 -7.66 -10.76
CA GLY A 252 5.37 -8.38 -11.92
C GLY A 252 6.38 -9.34 -12.56
N LEU A 253 7.66 -8.93 -12.64
CA LEU A 253 8.74 -9.76 -13.16
C LEU A 253 9.03 -10.97 -12.26
N SER A 254 8.99 -10.83 -10.93
CA SER A 254 9.20 -11.96 -10.03
C SER A 254 8.13 -13.05 -10.18
N LEU A 255 6.87 -12.65 -10.41
CA LEU A 255 5.78 -13.58 -10.73
C LEU A 255 5.97 -14.27 -12.09
N LEU A 256 6.57 -13.59 -13.07
CA LEU A 256 6.85 -14.16 -14.39
C LEU A 256 8.03 -15.14 -14.39
N GLN A 257 9.06 -14.83 -13.60
CA GLN A 257 10.30 -15.59 -13.51
C GLN A 257 10.12 -16.89 -12.73
N GLY A 258 9.29 -16.88 -11.68
CA GLY A 258 8.86 -18.13 -11.08
C GLY A 258 7.99 -18.90 -12.08
N ASP A 259 8.18 -20.21 -12.19
CA ASP A 259 7.23 -21.12 -12.89
C ASP A 259 5.91 -21.27 -12.10
N ILE A 260 5.51 -20.22 -11.39
CA ILE A 260 4.32 -20.10 -10.56
C ILE A 260 3.09 -19.87 -11.44
N LEU A 261 3.24 -19.02 -12.47
CA LEU A 261 2.17 -18.77 -13.45
C LEU A 261 2.21 -19.83 -14.55
N PRO A 262 1.05 -20.39 -14.93
CA PRO A 262 0.98 -21.39 -15.98
C PRO A 262 1.45 -20.80 -17.30
N LYS A 263 2.10 -21.64 -18.12
CA LYS A 263 2.51 -21.27 -19.48
C LYS A 263 1.26 -20.97 -20.31
N SER A 264 0.93 -19.69 -20.39
CA SER A 264 -0.32 -19.20 -20.94
C SER A 264 -0.09 -17.92 -21.74
N LEU A 265 -1.05 -17.58 -22.61
CA LEU A 265 -1.07 -16.30 -23.29
C LEU A 265 -1.02 -15.13 -22.30
N ALA A 266 -1.69 -15.27 -21.14
CA ALA A 266 -1.67 -14.26 -20.07
C ALA A 266 -0.25 -13.96 -19.59
N LYS A 267 0.62 -14.98 -19.44
CA LYS A 267 2.04 -14.78 -19.09
C LYS A 267 2.78 -13.91 -20.11
N ASN A 268 2.52 -14.11 -21.41
CA ASN A 268 3.14 -13.30 -22.46
C ASN A 268 2.59 -11.88 -22.49
N VAL A 269 1.27 -11.72 -22.32
CA VAL A 269 0.61 -10.41 -22.24
C VAL A 269 1.12 -9.60 -21.04
N LEU A 270 1.34 -10.25 -19.89
CA LEU A 270 1.91 -9.59 -18.71
C LEU A 270 3.33 -9.09 -19.00
N ARG A 271 4.15 -9.94 -19.62
CA ARG A 271 5.52 -9.58 -20.01
C ARG A 271 5.54 -8.37 -20.93
N GLU A 272 4.68 -8.36 -21.94
CA GLU A 272 4.56 -7.24 -22.86
C GLU A 272 4.09 -5.96 -22.15
N ARG A 273 3.08 -6.04 -21.27
CA ARG A 273 2.63 -4.89 -20.46
C ARG A 273 3.74 -4.32 -19.57
N ILE A 274 4.57 -5.17 -18.97
CA ILE A 274 5.72 -4.73 -18.16
C ILE A 274 6.72 -3.98 -19.04
N TYR A 275 7.07 -4.50 -20.21
CA TYR A 275 7.99 -3.83 -21.12
C TYR A 275 7.41 -2.52 -21.68
N CYS A 276 6.15 -2.50 -22.09
CA CYS A 276 5.48 -1.28 -22.53
C CYS A 276 5.44 -0.23 -21.42
N SER A 277 5.08 -0.61 -20.19
CA SER A 277 5.10 0.34 -19.06
C SER A 277 6.51 0.83 -18.73
N CYS A 278 7.54 -0.02 -18.84
CA CYS A 278 8.92 0.43 -18.66
C CYS A 278 9.31 1.46 -19.74
N LEU A 279 9.03 1.17 -21.01
CA LEU A 279 9.35 2.05 -22.14
C LEU A 279 8.55 3.37 -22.10
N ASP A 280 7.28 3.31 -21.69
CA ASP A 280 6.40 4.49 -21.57
C ASP A 280 6.96 5.53 -20.58
N TYR A 281 7.69 5.12 -19.54
CA TYR A 281 8.35 6.05 -18.63
C TYR A 281 9.34 6.97 -19.36
N PHE A 282 10.10 6.42 -20.31
CA PHE A 282 11.12 7.15 -21.07
C PHE A 282 10.56 8.04 -22.19
N CYS A 283 9.24 8.04 -22.41
CA CYS A 283 8.59 8.94 -23.38
C CYS A 283 8.48 10.40 -22.90
N LYS A 284 9.00 10.74 -21.71
CA LYS A 284 9.05 12.11 -21.18
C LYS A 284 10.47 12.68 -21.28
N PRO A 285 10.64 14.01 -21.52
CA PRO A 285 11.92 14.67 -21.36
C PRO A 285 12.55 14.41 -19.99
N VAL A 286 13.88 14.30 -19.96
CA VAL A 286 14.65 14.09 -18.74
C VAL A 286 14.39 15.25 -17.77
N THR A 287 14.06 14.91 -16.52
CA THR A 287 13.81 15.89 -15.45
C THR A 287 14.60 15.51 -14.21
N CYS A 288 14.92 16.49 -13.36
CA CYS A 288 15.64 16.25 -12.12
C CYS A 288 14.72 15.65 -11.05
N PRO A 289 15.23 14.78 -10.17
CA PRO A 289 14.50 14.34 -8.98
C PRO A 289 14.12 15.52 -8.09
N THR A 290 12.95 15.42 -7.47
CA THR A 290 12.37 16.43 -6.55
C THR A 290 12.22 15.91 -5.12
N GLN A 291 12.66 14.68 -4.89
CA GLN A 291 12.53 13.96 -3.62
C GLN A 291 13.68 14.29 -2.68
N ASP A 292 13.45 14.03 -1.39
CA ASP A 292 14.50 14.10 -0.37
C ASP A 292 15.58 13.04 -0.60
N SER A 293 16.79 13.32 -0.10
CA SER A 293 17.97 12.46 -0.31
C SER A 293 17.80 11.00 0.14
N THR A 294 16.99 10.75 1.17
CA THR A 294 16.69 9.40 1.68
C THR A 294 15.74 8.66 0.77
N GLU A 295 14.65 9.31 0.34
CA GLU A 295 13.65 8.72 -0.55
C GLU A 295 14.26 8.46 -1.94
N LEU A 296 15.06 9.39 -2.44
CA LEU A 296 15.78 9.22 -3.70
C LEU A 296 16.76 8.02 -3.65
N ARG A 297 17.42 7.78 -2.51
CA ARG A 297 18.31 6.62 -2.36
C ARG A 297 17.53 5.31 -2.44
N GLU A 298 16.36 5.23 -1.81
CA GLU A 298 15.49 4.06 -1.88
C GLU A 298 14.98 3.82 -3.31
N ASP A 299 14.60 4.89 -4.01
CA ASP A 299 14.19 4.83 -5.42
C ASP A 299 15.34 4.33 -6.32
N ILE A 300 16.56 4.85 -6.14
CA ILE A 300 17.74 4.36 -6.87
C ILE A 300 18.01 2.89 -6.55
N THR A 301 17.91 2.49 -5.28
CA THR A 301 18.11 1.08 -4.88
C THR A 301 17.06 0.16 -5.51
N THR A 302 15.85 0.66 -5.76
CA THR A 302 14.79 -0.10 -6.42
C THR A 302 15.04 -0.29 -7.93
N LEU A 303 15.83 0.60 -8.54
CA LEU A 303 16.16 0.57 -9.97
C LEU A 303 17.38 -0.28 -10.32
N VAL A 304 18.25 -0.50 -9.33
CA VAL A 304 19.46 -1.33 -9.44
C VAL A 304 19.12 -2.78 -9.16
#